data_AF-A0A6N7PC31-F1
#
_entry.id   AF-A0A6N7PC31-F1
#
_cell.length_a   1.000
_cell.length_b   1.000
_cell.length_c   1.000
_cell.angle_alpha   90.00
_cell.angle_beta   90.00
_cell.angle_gamma   90.00
#
_symmetry.space_group_name_H-M   'P 1'
#
loop_
_entity.id
_entity.type
_entity.pdbx_description
1 polymer ?
#
loop_
_entity_poly.entity_id
_entity_poly.type
_entity_poly.pdbx_seq_one_letter_code
_entity_poly.pdbx_strand_id
1 'polypeptide(L)'
;MRKNTVALLLAGLVTSGTYAQNNEPFTAYEQKVPGSEIPIKMVPVKGGEFLLGSPAKEKGRSADEGPQKKVKIDPFWMGAYELTFDQYDVYADAEKDKTPLPDGMTRPSPPYIDLTLGMGKSGGFPANSMSQYAALMYCRWLYGKTGIFYRLPTEAEWEYACRAGSATAWPFGDDASKLGEYAWTQENSEEVYHKVGEKKPNAWGLYDMMGNVGEWTLDQYDEKGYEKAGAENPWNQPTVKTPRTIKGGTYLEPATAARSAARLKSDESWNNRDPQIPRSKWWNADAPFIGFRIVRPVKQPSKAEADKFFADVIDKFVGAR
;
A
#
# COMPACT_ATOMS: atom_id res chain seq x y z
N MET A 1 48.90 -65.02 11.75
CA MET A 1 47.94 -63.93 12.03
C MET A 1 47.99 -62.92 10.88
N ARG A 2 47.08 -62.99 9.91
CA ARG A 2 46.88 -61.96 8.89
C ARG A 2 45.44 -61.46 9.04
N LYS A 3 45.28 -60.17 9.33
CA LYS A 3 43.99 -59.51 9.53
C LYS A 3 43.45 -59.09 8.16
N ASN A 4 42.24 -59.51 7.83
CA ASN A 4 41.49 -59.02 6.68
C ASN A 4 40.86 -57.68 7.03
N THR A 5 41.12 -56.65 6.22
CA THR A 5 40.47 -55.34 6.34
C THR A 5 39.31 -55.29 5.34
N VAL A 6 38.09 -55.20 5.85
CA VAL A 6 36.88 -54.95 5.05
C VAL A 6 36.70 -53.44 4.94
N ALA A 7 36.66 -52.91 3.71
CA ALA A 7 36.34 -51.52 3.44
C ALA A 7 34.80 -51.36 3.34
N LEU A 8 34.21 -50.58 4.24
CA LEU A 8 32.80 -50.17 4.18
C LEU A 8 32.71 -48.86 3.38
N LEU A 9 32.05 -48.89 2.22
CA LEU A 9 31.65 -47.70 1.48
C LEU A 9 30.35 -47.14 2.08
N LEU A 10 30.43 -45.98 2.73
CA LEU A 10 29.25 -45.19 3.09
C LEU A 10 28.75 -44.44 1.85
N ALA A 11 27.59 -44.84 1.33
CA ALA A 11 26.81 -44.03 0.40
C ALA A 11 26.02 -42.99 1.21
N GLY A 12 26.40 -41.72 1.11
CA GLY A 12 25.66 -40.61 1.71
C GLY A 12 24.37 -40.35 0.91
N LEU A 13 23.21 -40.58 1.55
CA LEU A 13 21.94 -40.07 1.05
C LEU A 13 21.91 -38.56 1.25
N VAL A 14 21.93 -37.80 0.15
CA VAL A 14 21.58 -36.38 0.15
C VAL A 14 20.05 -36.30 0.15
N THR A 15 19.45 -36.10 1.32
CA THR A 15 18.03 -35.78 1.42
C THR A 15 17.84 -34.32 1.00
N SER A 16 17.40 -34.11 -0.23
CA SER A 16 16.84 -32.84 -0.70
C SER A 16 15.58 -32.54 0.12
N GLY A 17 15.68 -31.62 1.07
CA GLY A 17 14.54 -31.10 1.81
C GLY A 17 13.61 -30.35 0.87
N THR A 18 12.47 -30.95 0.55
CA THR A 18 11.34 -30.22 -0.04
C THR A 18 10.83 -29.24 1.02
N TYR A 19 11.05 -27.94 0.81
CA TYR A 19 10.32 -26.92 1.56
C TYR A 19 8.83 -27.07 1.23
N ALA A 20 8.08 -27.67 2.15
CA ALA A 20 6.63 -27.62 2.12
C ALA A 20 6.22 -26.15 2.15
N GLN A 21 5.41 -25.71 1.18
CA GLN A 21 4.65 -24.48 1.36
C GLN A 21 3.77 -24.70 2.59
N ASN A 22 4.10 -24.03 3.71
CA ASN A 22 3.26 -24.05 4.89
C ASN A 22 1.85 -23.63 4.48
N ASN A 23 0.87 -24.52 4.72
CA ASN A 23 -0.56 -24.26 4.64
C ASN A 23 -0.96 -23.27 5.75
N GLU A 24 -0.42 -22.05 5.74
CA GLU A 24 -0.91 -20.99 6.60
C GLU A 24 -2.37 -20.71 6.22
N PRO A 25 -3.31 -20.72 7.18
CA PRO A 25 -4.70 -20.46 6.88
C PRO A 25 -4.87 -19.06 6.27
N PHE A 26 -5.69 -18.96 5.21
CA PHE A 26 -6.02 -17.68 4.56
C PHE A 26 -7.01 -16.88 5.42
N THR A 27 -6.54 -16.48 6.60
CA THR A 27 -7.29 -15.78 7.65
C THR A 27 -6.62 -14.45 7.99
N ALA A 28 -7.33 -13.61 8.73
CA ALA A 28 -6.74 -12.38 9.25
C ALA A 28 -5.64 -12.71 10.27
N TYR A 29 -4.61 -11.87 10.34
CA TYR A 29 -3.50 -12.02 11.27
C TYR A 29 -2.87 -10.67 11.60
N GLU A 30 -2.04 -10.64 12.63
CA GLU A 30 -1.31 -9.45 13.06
C GLU A 30 0.17 -9.58 12.68
N GLN A 31 0.62 -8.77 11.72
CA GLN A 31 2.03 -8.67 11.37
C GLN A 31 2.73 -7.78 12.40
N LYS A 32 3.61 -8.37 13.20
CA LYS A 32 4.49 -7.59 14.09
C LYS A 32 5.44 -6.73 13.26
N VAL A 33 5.60 -5.48 13.67
CA VAL A 33 6.60 -4.55 13.11
C VAL A 33 7.76 -4.50 14.11
N PRO A 34 8.95 -5.04 13.81
CA PRO A 34 10.06 -5.05 14.77
C PRO A 34 10.43 -3.64 15.21
N GLY A 35 10.22 -3.33 16.50
CA GLY A 35 10.43 -2.01 17.09
C GLY A 35 9.15 -1.20 17.35
N SER A 36 8.00 -1.63 16.82
CA SER A 36 6.68 -1.09 17.19
C SER A 36 5.98 -2.01 18.18
N GLU A 37 5.24 -1.43 19.13
CA GLU A 37 4.30 -2.18 19.97
C GLU A 37 2.96 -2.44 19.26
N ILE A 38 2.71 -1.74 18.15
CA ILE A 38 1.47 -1.82 17.38
C ILE A 38 1.69 -2.70 16.14
N PRO A 39 1.03 -3.86 16.03
CA PRO A 39 1.11 -4.69 14.83
C PRO A 39 0.29 -4.08 13.67
N ILE A 40 0.56 -4.54 12.46
CA ILE A 40 -0.28 -4.27 11.28
C ILE A 40 -1.30 -5.40 11.17
N LYS A 41 -2.58 -5.09 11.33
CA LYS A 41 -3.68 -6.04 11.11
C LYS A 41 -3.85 -6.29 9.61
N MET A 42 -3.61 -7.52 9.18
CA MET A 42 -3.72 -7.96 7.79
C MET A 42 -5.01 -8.76 7.59
N VAL A 43 -5.81 -8.37 6.61
CA VAL A 43 -7.13 -8.96 6.29
C VAL A 43 -7.05 -9.71 4.95
N PRO A 44 -7.57 -10.95 4.88
CA PRO A 44 -7.56 -11.74 3.64
C PRO A 44 -8.58 -11.20 2.64
N VAL A 45 -8.13 -10.95 1.42
CA VAL A 45 -8.95 -10.59 0.26
C VAL A 45 -8.92 -11.77 -0.72
N LYS A 46 -10.05 -12.49 -0.83
CA LYS A 46 -10.13 -13.81 -1.51
C LYS A 46 -9.81 -13.82 -3.01
N GLY A 47 -9.69 -12.65 -3.64
CA GLY A 47 -9.56 -12.56 -5.09
C GLY A 47 -10.85 -12.96 -5.81
N GLY A 48 -10.92 -12.64 -7.09
CA GLY A 48 -12.11 -12.85 -7.91
C GLY A 48 -12.15 -11.90 -9.10
N GLU A 49 -13.28 -11.89 -9.79
CA GLU A 49 -13.51 -10.99 -10.92
C GLU A 49 -14.38 -9.80 -10.50
N PHE A 50 -14.08 -8.62 -11.04
CA PHE A 50 -14.92 -7.43 -10.87
C PHE A 50 -14.82 -6.50 -12.08
N LEU A 51 -15.69 -5.49 -12.11
CA LEU A 51 -15.60 -4.40 -13.08
C LEU A 51 -14.75 -3.28 -12.50
N LEU A 52 -13.54 -3.11 -13.03
CA LEU A 52 -12.66 -1.98 -12.74
C LEU A 52 -13.22 -0.72 -13.39
N GLY A 53 -13.35 0.36 -12.62
CA GLY A 53 -13.89 1.65 -13.03
C GLY A 53 -15.38 1.82 -12.82
N SER A 54 -15.91 2.97 -13.24
CA SER A 54 -17.30 3.37 -13.00
C SER A 54 -18.16 3.33 -14.27
N PRO A 55 -19.47 2.99 -14.15
CA PRO A 55 -20.42 3.12 -15.25
C PRO A 55 -20.47 4.55 -15.79
N ALA A 56 -20.66 4.71 -17.10
CA ALA A 56 -20.68 6.03 -17.76
C ALA A 56 -21.73 7.02 -17.19
N LYS A 57 -22.76 6.52 -16.51
CA LYS A 57 -23.83 7.32 -15.89
C LYS A 57 -23.71 7.46 -14.37
N GLU A 58 -22.64 6.93 -13.76
CA GLU A 58 -22.42 7.09 -12.32
C GLU A 58 -22.26 8.58 -11.98
N LYS A 59 -23.00 9.06 -10.98
CA LYS A 59 -22.99 10.48 -10.61
C LYS A 59 -21.63 10.85 -10.02
N GLY A 60 -21.05 11.94 -10.50
CA GLY A 60 -19.75 12.44 -10.04
C GLY A 60 -18.53 11.73 -10.62
N ARG A 61 -18.74 10.81 -11.59
CA ARG A 61 -17.67 10.14 -12.35
C ARG A 61 -16.78 11.13 -13.12
N SER A 62 -15.47 10.91 -13.06
CA SER A 62 -14.46 11.52 -13.93
C SER A 62 -14.24 10.74 -15.23
N ALA A 63 -13.68 11.40 -16.24
CA ALA A 63 -13.51 10.81 -17.58
C ALA A 63 -12.57 9.59 -17.58
N ASP A 64 -11.55 9.61 -16.73
CA ASP A 64 -10.46 8.64 -16.58
C ASP A 64 -10.83 7.39 -15.76
N GLU A 65 -12.09 7.28 -15.33
CA GLU A 65 -12.60 6.11 -14.59
C GLU A 65 -13.19 5.03 -15.49
N GLY A 66 -12.94 5.09 -16.80
CA GLY A 66 -13.47 4.10 -17.73
C GLY A 66 -12.64 3.93 -19.01
N PRO A 67 -13.10 3.09 -19.93
CA PRO A 67 -14.32 2.26 -19.85
C PRO A 67 -14.21 1.20 -18.74
N GLN A 68 -15.34 0.70 -18.25
CA GLN A 68 -15.31 -0.41 -17.30
C GLN A 68 -14.69 -1.66 -17.93
N LYS A 69 -13.83 -2.33 -17.18
CA LYS A 69 -13.15 -3.55 -17.63
C LYS A 69 -13.39 -4.67 -16.64
N LYS A 70 -13.82 -5.82 -17.14
CA LYS A 70 -13.81 -7.05 -16.34
C LYS A 70 -12.37 -7.48 -16.15
N VAL A 71 -11.92 -7.54 -14.89
CA VAL A 71 -10.56 -7.96 -14.53
C VAL A 71 -10.63 -8.97 -13.39
N LYS A 72 -9.62 -9.83 -13.32
CA LYS A 72 -9.43 -10.84 -12.28
C LYS A 72 -8.30 -10.40 -11.36
N ILE A 73 -8.54 -10.48 -10.05
CA ILE A 73 -7.57 -10.19 -9.00
C ILE A 73 -7.29 -11.48 -8.23
N ASP A 74 -6.03 -11.83 -8.08
CA ASP A 74 -5.59 -12.97 -7.27
C ASP A 74 -5.80 -12.68 -5.78
N PRO A 75 -5.87 -13.71 -4.91
CA PRO A 75 -5.98 -13.49 -3.48
C PRO A 75 -4.70 -12.86 -2.90
N PHE A 76 -4.89 -11.97 -1.93
CA PHE A 76 -3.82 -11.31 -1.18
C PHE A 76 -4.31 -10.95 0.24
N TRP A 77 -3.40 -10.50 1.10
CA TRP A 77 -3.78 -9.80 2.32
C TRP A 77 -3.57 -8.31 2.18
N MET A 78 -4.44 -7.50 2.77
CA MET A 78 -4.34 -6.05 2.82
C MET A 78 -4.33 -5.56 4.27
N GLY A 79 -3.61 -4.48 4.54
CA GLY A 79 -3.74 -3.77 5.82
C GLY A 79 -5.19 -3.34 6.04
N ALA A 80 -5.74 -3.68 7.20
CA ALA A 80 -7.11 -3.32 7.58
C ALA A 80 -7.34 -1.81 7.62
N TYR A 81 -6.26 -1.06 7.87
CA TYR A 81 -6.20 0.38 8.04
C TYR A 81 -5.12 0.95 7.12
N GLU A 82 -5.13 2.26 6.94
CA GLU A 82 -3.95 3.01 6.50
C GLU A 82 -2.79 2.74 7.48
N LEU A 83 -1.55 2.77 6.98
CA LEU A 83 -0.38 2.60 7.85
C LEU A 83 -0.29 3.80 8.80
N THR A 84 -0.13 3.55 10.10
CA THR A 84 -0.11 4.63 11.11
C THR A 84 1.29 5.19 11.32
N PHE A 85 1.38 6.41 11.87
CA PHE A 85 2.67 6.97 12.30
C PHE A 85 3.39 6.04 13.30
N ASP A 86 2.67 5.39 14.21
CA ASP A 86 3.24 4.44 15.18
C ASP A 86 3.92 3.22 14.51
N GLN A 87 3.51 2.87 13.29
CA GLN A 87 4.08 1.78 12.49
C GLN A 87 5.16 2.28 11.54
N TYR A 88 4.98 3.47 10.95
CA TYR A 88 5.90 4.06 9.97
C TYR A 88 7.16 4.63 10.63
N ASP A 89 7.03 5.26 11.80
CA ASP A 89 8.13 5.93 12.49
C ASP A 89 9.25 4.97 12.90
N VAL A 90 8.96 3.68 13.09
CA VAL A 90 10.01 2.69 13.39
C VAL A 90 10.99 2.52 12.24
N TYR A 91 10.53 2.74 11.00
CA TYR A 91 11.39 2.83 9.82
C TYR A 91 11.98 4.23 9.67
N ALA A 92 11.17 5.27 9.85
CA ALA A 92 11.56 6.64 9.53
C ALA A 92 12.55 7.23 10.53
N ASP A 93 12.43 6.88 11.81
CA ASP A 93 13.27 7.33 12.90
C ASP A 93 14.31 6.25 13.22
N ALA A 94 15.58 6.61 13.01
CA ALA A 94 16.69 5.70 13.23
C ALA A 94 16.86 5.26 14.68
N GLU A 95 16.42 6.08 15.64
CA GLU A 95 16.52 5.78 17.07
C GLU A 95 15.47 4.75 17.51
N LYS A 96 14.35 4.64 16.77
CA LYS A 96 13.29 3.67 17.03
C LYS A 96 13.61 2.28 16.46
N ASP A 97 14.45 2.19 15.43
CA ASP A 97 14.90 0.90 14.88
C ASP A 97 16.02 0.27 15.72
N LYS A 98 15.65 -0.54 16.71
CA LYS A 98 16.58 -1.22 17.63
C LYS A 98 17.41 -2.34 16.98
N THR A 99 17.10 -2.76 15.75
CA THR A 99 17.75 -3.91 15.09
C THR A 99 18.12 -3.58 13.65
N PRO A 100 18.86 -2.48 13.39
CA PRO A 100 19.06 -1.95 12.05
C PRO A 100 19.60 -3.00 11.09
N LEU A 101 19.13 -2.95 9.84
CA LEU A 101 19.59 -3.88 8.81
C LEU A 101 21.10 -3.64 8.52
N PRO A 102 21.93 -4.69 8.40
CA PRO A 102 23.37 -4.55 8.20
C PRO A 102 23.77 -3.76 6.94
N ASP A 103 23.00 -3.93 5.85
CA ASP A 103 23.23 -3.27 4.57
C ASP A 103 22.42 -1.99 4.45
N GLY A 104 22.94 -0.88 5.02
CA GLY A 104 22.73 0.50 4.56
C GLY A 104 21.34 0.96 4.12
N MET A 105 20.26 0.36 4.63
CA MET A 105 18.88 0.66 4.23
C MET A 105 18.63 2.15 4.43
N THR A 106 18.45 2.87 3.32
CA THR A 106 18.25 4.31 3.37
C THR A 106 16.89 4.63 3.98
N ARG A 107 16.85 5.68 4.81
CA ARG A 107 15.67 6.14 5.55
C ARG A 107 15.34 7.58 5.17
N PRO A 108 14.11 8.05 5.42
CA PRO A 108 13.75 9.45 5.26
C PRO A 108 14.68 10.36 6.05
N SER A 109 15.11 11.46 5.45
CA SER A 109 15.73 12.53 6.23
C SER A 109 14.68 13.15 7.16
N PRO A 110 15.04 13.57 8.38
CA PRO A 110 14.12 14.32 9.23
C PRO A 110 13.57 15.54 8.47
N PRO A 111 12.24 15.74 8.44
CA PRO A 111 11.68 16.90 7.76
C PRO A 111 12.03 18.18 8.53
N TYR A 112 12.23 19.29 7.81
CA TYR A 112 12.52 20.61 8.39
C TYR A 112 11.29 21.31 8.96
N ILE A 113 10.09 20.80 8.63
CA ILE A 113 8.80 21.27 9.11
C ILE A 113 8.03 20.08 9.70
N ASP A 114 7.13 20.38 10.62
CA ASP A 114 6.19 19.37 11.10
C ASP A 114 5.13 19.12 10.02
N LEU A 115 5.27 18.01 9.31
CA LEU A 115 4.36 17.60 8.24
C LEU A 115 2.99 17.15 8.75
N THR A 116 2.83 16.93 10.06
CA THR A 116 1.52 16.62 10.65
C THR A 116 0.62 17.84 10.76
N LEU A 117 1.19 19.05 10.61
CA LEU A 117 0.50 20.33 10.76
C LEU A 117 -0.24 20.46 12.11
N GLY A 118 0.23 19.74 13.14
CA GLY A 118 -0.39 19.72 14.46
C GLY A 118 -1.69 18.91 14.57
N MET A 119 -2.10 18.19 13.53
CA MET A 119 -3.38 17.44 13.50
C MET A 119 -3.31 16.10 14.24
N GLY A 120 -2.14 15.47 14.34
CA GLY A 120 -1.94 14.23 15.10
C GLY A 120 -0.80 13.37 14.55
N LYS A 121 -0.04 12.70 15.43
CA LYS A 121 1.15 11.91 15.02
C LYS A 121 1.34 10.56 15.73
N SER A 122 0.37 10.15 16.55
CA SER A 122 0.52 8.97 17.41
C SER A 122 -0.82 8.46 17.93
N GLY A 123 -0.91 7.18 18.26
CA GLY A 123 -2.13 6.59 18.79
C GLY A 123 -3.14 6.28 17.70
N GLY A 124 -2.65 5.89 16.52
CA GLY A 124 -3.47 5.43 15.41
C GLY A 124 -3.76 6.45 14.31
N PHE A 125 -3.08 7.61 14.30
CA PHE A 125 -3.21 8.53 13.16
C PHE A 125 -2.49 7.96 11.91
N PRO A 126 -3.07 8.10 10.71
CA PRO A 126 -2.47 7.65 9.47
C PRO A 126 -1.17 8.41 9.21
N ALA A 127 -0.11 7.68 8.89
CA ALA A 127 1.12 8.28 8.39
C ALA A 127 0.83 8.94 7.04
N ASN A 128 1.24 10.19 6.88
CA ASN A 128 0.98 10.98 5.69
C ASN A 128 2.18 11.83 5.24
N SER A 129 1.98 12.65 4.21
CA SER A 129 2.97 13.60 3.65
C SER A 129 4.20 12.94 3.03
N MET A 130 4.24 11.62 2.89
CA MET A 130 5.35 10.94 2.27
C MET A 130 5.17 10.83 0.75
N SER A 131 6.29 10.79 0.03
CA SER A 131 6.29 10.39 -1.37
C SER A 131 5.99 8.89 -1.52
N GLN A 132 5.52 8.49 -2.70
CA GLN A 132 5.37 7.06 -3.03
C GLN A 132 6.69 6.29 -2.85
N TYR A 133 7.82 6.92 -3.18
CA TYR A 133 9.15 6.34 -3.00
C TYR A 133 9.41 5.98 -1.53
N ALA A 134 9.06 6.85 -0.59
CA ALA A 134 9.23 6.58 0.84
C ALA A 134 8.33 5.44 1.33
N ALA A 135 7.08 5.39 0.85
CA ALA A 135 6.14 4.31 1.15
C ALA A 135 6.61 2.94 0.60
N LEU A 136 7.21 2.92 -0.60
CA LEU A 136 7.83 1.72 -1.17
C LEU A 136 9.10 1.30 -0.40
N MET A 137 9.90 2.26 0.05
CA MET A 137 11.06 1.99 0.89
C MET A 137 10.67 1.41 2.25
N TYR A 138 9.54 1.84 2.84
CA TYR A 138 8.98 1.19 4.02
C TYR A 138 8.66 -0.29 3.76
N CYS A 139 8.04 -0.60 2.61
CA CYS A 139 7.76 -1.98 2.22
C CYS A 139 9.04 -2.82 2.07
N ARG A 140 10.09 -2.25 1.45
CA ARG A 140 11.41 -2.88 1.32
C ARG A 140 12.07 -3.11 2.68
N TRP A 141 11.99 -2.12 3.57
CA TRP A 141 12.49 -2.24 4.95
C TRP A 141 11.77 -3.34 5.70
N LEU A 142 10.43 -3.38 5.66
CA LEU A 142 9.64 -4.39 6.35
C LEU A 142 9.93 -5.80 5.81
N TYR A 143 10.16 -5.92 4.49
CA TYR A 143 10.63 -7.16 3.88
C TYR A 143 11.99 -7.59 4.44
N GLY A 144 12.97 -6.68 4.50
CA GLY A 144 14.28 -6.96 5.09
C GLY A 144 14.20 -7.38 6.57
N LYS A 145 13.23 -6.84 7.32
CA LYS A 145 13.02 -7.15 8.74
C LYS A 145 12.36 -8.49 8.99
N THR A 146 11.43 -8.88 8.15
CA THR A 146 10.50 -10.00 8.41
C THR A 146 10.73 -11.19 7.50
N GLY A 147 11.41 -10.99 6.36
CA GLY A 147 11.48 -11.96 5.27
C GLY A 147 10.17 -12.12 4.49
N ILE A 148 9.11 -11.36 4.84
CA ILE A 148 7.80 -11.43 4.19
C ILE A 148 7.66 -10.26 3.22
N PHE A 149 7.33 -10.56 1.98
CA PHE A 149 7.23 -9.57 0.92
C PHE A 149 5.94 -8.76 1.05
N TYR A 150 6.12 -7.44 1.18
CA TYR A 150 5.07 -6.43 1.19
C TYR A 150 5.28 -5.43 0.06
N ARG A 151 4.19 -4.81 -0.39
CA ARG A 151 4.20 -3.72 -1.38
C ARG A 151 2.97 -2.84 -1.21
N LEU A 152 2.93 -1.74 -1.94
CA LEU A 152 1.68 -0.99 -2.16
C LEU A 152 0.70 -1.84 -2.99
N PRO A 153 -0.62 -1.63 -2.84
CA PRO A 153 -1.61 -2.24 -3.74
C PRO A 153 -1.42 -1.69 -5.16
N THR A 154 -1.75 -2.50 -6.16
CA THR A 154 -2.07 -1.96 -7.49
C THR A 154 -3.38 -1.16 -7.39
N GLU A 155 -3.61 -0.25 -8.33
CA GLU A 155 -4.85 0.52 -8.42
C GLU A 155 -6.08 -0.40 -8.48
N ALA A 156 -5.98 -1.52 -9.21
CA ALA A 156 -7.07 -2.47 -9.34
C ALA A 156 -7.30 -3.32 -8.08
N GLU A 157 -6.23 -3.73 -7.39
CA GLU A 157 -6.37 -4.40 -6.08
C GLU A 157 -7.01 -3.47 -5.05
N TRP A 158 -6.63 -2.20 -5.05
CA TRP A 158 -7.22 -1.20 -4.16
C TRP A 158 -8.71 -1.04 -4.43
N GLU A 159 -9.11 -0.86 -5.69
CA GLU A 159 -10.53 -0.68 -6.03
C GLU A 159 -11.35 -1.94 -5.76
N TYR A 160 -10.81 -3.12 -6.05
CA TYR A 160 -11.43 -4.40 -5.72
C TYR A 160 -11.68 -4.54 -4.22
N ALA A 161 -10.66 -4.21 -3.42
CA ALA A 161 -10.72 -4.24 -1.97
C ALA A 161 -11.71 -3.21 -1.40
N CYS A 162 -11.72 -1.99 -1.94
CA CYS A 162 -12.65 -0.93 -1.54
C CYS A 162 -14.09 -1.36 -1.76
N ARG A 163 -14.40 -1.88 -2.96
CA ARG A 163 -15.73 -2.34 -3.36
C ARG A 163 -16.26 -3.49 -2.52
N ALA A 164 -15.37 -4.39 -2.06
CA ALA A 164 -15.74 -5.55 -1.24
C ALA A 164 -16.92 -6.37 -1.80
N GLY A 165 -16.98 -6.51 -3.13
CA GLY A 165 -18.06 -7.20 -3.85
C GLY A 165 -19.19 -6.30 -4.36
N SER A 166 -19.21 -5.02 -4.01
CA SER A 166 -20.20 -4.07 -4.53
C SER A 166 -19.88 -3.58 -5.95
N ALA A 167 -20.92 -3.28 -6.73
CA ALA A 167 -20.85 -2.64 -8.04
C ALA A 167 -21.30 -1.16 -8.03
N THR A 168 -21.65 -0.61 -6.86
CA THR A 168 -22.14 0.76 -6.69
C THR A 168 -20.99 1.78 -6.54
N ALA A 169 -21.32 3.06 -6.43
CA ALA A 169 -20.34 4.15 -6.28
C ALA A 169 -19.52 4.02 -4.98
N TRP A 170 -20.16 3.61 -3.88
CA TRP A 170 -19.52 3.29 -2.59
C TRP A 170 -19.78 1.82 -2.22
N PRO A 171 -18.97 1.18 -1.36
CA PRO A 171 -19.20 -0.23 -0.98
C PRO A 171 -20.51 -0.50 -0.27
N PHE A 172 -21.15 0.53 0.30
CA PHE A 172 -22.43 0.43 1.01
C PHE A 172 -23.65 0.80 0.15
N GLY A 173 -23.47 1.16 -1.12
CA GLY A 173 -24.55 1.57 -2.05
C GLY A 173 -24.29 2.92 -2.70
N ASP A 174 -25.33 3.51 -3.30
CA ASP A 174 -25.28 4.81 -4.01
C ASP A 174 -25.86 5.99 -3.21
N ASP A 175 -26.23 5.76 -1.95
CA ASP A 175 -26.78 6.78 -1.06
C ASP A 175 -25.67 7.54 -0.33
N ALA A 176 -25.27 8.69 -0.89
CA ALA A 176 -24.22 9.55 -0.35
C ALA A 176 -24.49 10.03 1.08
N SER A 177 -25.76 10.06 1.55
CA SER A 177 -26.07 10.48 2.92
C SER A 177 -25.49 9.55 3.99
N LYS A 178 -25.19 8.31 3.62
CA LYS A 178 -24.56 7.32 4.51
C LYS A 178 -23.04 7.43 4.57
N LEU A 179 -22.42 8.24 3.71
CA LEU A 179 -20.96 8.31 3.59
C LEU A 179 -20.29 8.69 4.92
N GLY A 180 -20.90 9.59 5.69
CA GLY A 180 -20.38 10.01 6.98
C GLY A 180 -20.28 8.90 8.04
N GLU A 181 -20.91 7.74 7.83
CA GLU A 181 -20.76 6.55 8.68
C GLU A 181 -19.49 5.74 8.34
N TYR A 182 -18.94 5.91 7.14
CA TYR A 182 -17.84 5.10 6.59
C TYR A 182 -16.58 5.91 6.29
N ALA A 183 -16.67 7.22 6.16
CA ALA A 183 -15.58 8.06 5.65
C ALA A 183 -15.43 9.36 6.45
N TRP A 184 -14.20 9.85 6.47
CA TRP A 184 -13.87 11.23 6.83
C TRP A 184 -13.63 12.03 5.55
N THR A 185 -14.53 12.94 5.21
CA THR A 185 -14.48 13.80 4.01
C THR A 185 -14.65 15.25 4.40
N GLN A 186 -14.58 16.18 3.44
CA GLN A 186 -14.73 17.62 3.70
C GLN A 186 -15.99 17.94 4.53
N GLU A 187 -17.06 17.18 4.35
CA GLU A 187 -18.35 17.41 5.00
C GLU A 187 -18.37 17.08 6.51
N ASN A 188 -17.43 16.27 7.02
CA ASN A 188 -17.45 15.82 8.43
C ASN A 188 -16.07 15.75 9.10
N SER A 189 -14.98 16.05 8.40
CA SER A 189 -13.62 15.89 8.90
C SER A 189 -13.13 17.06 9.75
N GLU A 190 -13.80 18.21 9.69
CA GLU A 190 -13.31 19.48 10.27
C GLU A 190 -11.93 19.89 9.72
N GLU A 191 -11.66 19.55 8.45
CA GLU A 191 -10.40 19.83 7.76
C GLU A 191 -9.16 19.21 8.43
N VAL A 192 -9.34 18.08 9.14
CA VAL A 192 -8.27 17.29 9.73
C VAL A 192 -8.39 15.80 9.39
N TYR A 193 -7.27 15.09 9.33
CA TYR A 193 -7.30 13.63 9.31
C TYR A 193 -7.51 13.08 10.72
N HIS A 194 -8.15 11.91 10.80
CA HIS A 194 -8.58 11.29 12.06
C HIS A 194 -7.83 9.98 12.29
N LYS A 195 -7.97 9.41 13.48
CA LYS A 195 -7.41 8.09 13.76
C LYS A 195 -8.08 7.04 12.88
N VAL A 196 -7.29 6.07 12.44
CA VAL A 196 -7.77 4.98 11.61
C VAL A 196 -8.81 4.15 12.37
N GLY A 197 -9.82 3.66 11.65
CA GLY A 197 -10.81 2.73 12.18
C GLY A 197 -11.91 3.34 13.04
N GLU A 198 -12.07 4.67 13.05
CA GLU A 198 -13.14 5.34 13.79
C GLU A 198 -14.50 5.33 13.04
N LYS A 199 -14.49 4.99 11.75
CA LYS A 199 -15.68 4.78 10.92
C LYS A 199 -15.98 3.30 10.68
N LYS A 200 -17.13 3.00 10.10
CA LYS A 200 -17.51 1.62 9.75
C LYS A 200 -16.61 1.06 8.65
N PRO A 201 -16.20 -0.22 8.73
CA PRO A 201 -15.49 -0.87 7.65
C PRO A 201 -16.42 -1.23 6.50
N ASN A 202 -15.84 -1.57 5.34
CA ASN A 202 -16.57 -2.26 4.29
C ASN A 202 -16.85 -3.74 4.64
N ALA A 203 -17.54 -4.46 3.75
CA ALA A 203 -17.98 -5.84 3.99
C ALA A 203 -16.83 -6.85 4.24
N TRP A 204 -15.57 -6.49 3.95
CA TRP A 204 -14.41 -7.33 4.20
C TRP A 204 -13.62 -6.94 5.45
N GLY A 205 -14.06 -5.92 6.19
CA GLY A 205 -13.36 -5.47 7.40
C GLY A 205 -12.17 -4.56 7.11
N LEU A 206 -12.16 -3.89 5.95
CA LEU A 206 -11.22 -2.83 5.62
C LEU A 206 -11.85 -1.48 5.98
N TYR A 207 -11.11 -0.67 6.72
CA TYR A 207 -11.51 0.64 7.23
C TYR A 207 -10.85 1.73 6.40
N ASP A 208 -11.49 2.91 6.44
CA ASP A 208 -10.96 4.14 5.83
C ASP A 208 -10.58 3.96 4.35
N MET A 209 -11.26 3.04 3.65
CA MET A 209 -11.12 2.88 2.20
C MET A 209 -11.70 4.07 1.43
N MET A 210 -12.44 4.95 2.13
CA MET A 210 -13.02 6.17 1.58
C MET A 210 -12.74 7.31 2.56
N GLY A 211 -12.15 8.39 2.07
CA GLY A 211 -11.77 9.54 2.89
C GLY A 211 -10.58 9.24 3.82
N ASN A 212 -10.48 10.00 4.90
CA ASN A 212 -9.28 10.13 5.73
C ASN A 212 -8.08 10.58 4.89
N VAL A 213 -7.11 9.74 4.55
CA VAL A 213 -6.04 10.13 3.63
C VAL A 213 -6.11 9.37 2.31
N GLY A 214 -5.77 10.05 1.22
CA GLY A 214 -5.62 9.40 -0.08
C GLY A 214 -4.43 8.45 -0.05
N GLU A 215 -4.53 7.32 -0.72
CA GLU A 215 -3.56 6.26 -0.59
C GLU A 215 -2.74 6.04 -1.87
N TRP A 216 -1.42 6.02 -1.71
CA TRP A 216 -0.51 5.62 -2.78
C TRP A 216 -0.80 4.19 -3.28
N THR A 217 -0.93 4.05 -4.60
CA THR A 217 -0.92 2.75 -5.30
C THR A 217 0.42 2.55 -6.01
N LEU A 218 0.66 1.38 -6.61
CA LEU A 218 1.85 1.14 -7.44
C LEU A 218 1.81 1.81 -8.82
N ASP A 219 0.62 2.16 -9.29
CA ASP A 219 0.38 2.42 -10.69
C ASP A 219 0.87 3.80 -11.11
N GLN A 220 1.44 3.87 -12.31
CA GLN A 220 1.57 5.14 -13.01
C GLN A 220 0.18 5.64 -13.39
N TYR A 221 -0.09 6.91 -13.12
CA TYR A 221 -1.34 7.50 -13.55
C TYR A 221 -1.34 7.68 -15.08
N ASP A 222 -2.38 7.16 -15.71
CA ASP A 222 -2.69 7.33 -17.13
C ASP A 222 -4.21 7.52 -17.23
N GLU A 223 -4.64 8.62 -17.84
CA GLU A 223 -6.06 8.94 -18.07
C GLU A 223 -6.76 7.83 -18.86
N LYS A 224 -6.02 7.14 -19.73
CA LYS A 224 -6.50 5.99 -20.53
C LYS A 224 -6.04 4.65 -19.97
N GLY A 225 -5.60 4.61 -18.71
CA GLY A 225 -5.05 3.41 -18.08
C GLY A 225 -6.02 2.23 -18.11
N TYR A 226 -7.32 2.48 -17.88
CA TYR A 226 -8.34 1.43 -17.87
C TYR A 226 -8.60 0.86 -19.27
N GLU A 227 -8.50 1.63 -20.35
CA GLU A 227 -8.59 1.10 -21.72
C GLU A 227 -7.56 -0.01 -21.98
N LYS A 228 -6.36 0.18 -21.43
CA LYS A 228 -5.18 -0.68 -21.59
C LYS A 228 -5.04 -1.75 -20.50
N ALA A 229 -5.92 -1.76 -19.51
CA ALA A 229 -5.82 -2.70 -18.39
C ALA A 229 -5.90 -4.16 -18.87
N GLY A 230 -4.92 -4.95 -18.44
CA GLY A 230 -4.90 -6.40 -18.65
C GLY A 230 -6.06 -7.10 -17.92
N ALA A 231 -6.40 -8.30 -18.38
CA ALA A 231 -7.52 -9.07 -17.82
C ALA A 231 -7.21 -9.68 -16.44
N GLU A 232 -5.94 -9.92 -16.12
CA GLU A 232 -5.51 -10.54 -14.87
C GLU A 232 -4.48 -9.66 -14.17
N ASN A 233 -4.73 -9.36 -12.89
CA ASN A 233 -3.90 -8.52 -12.01
C ASN A 233 -3.32 -7.27 -12.72
N PRO A 234 -4.19 -6.40 -13.29
CA PRO A 234 -3.71 -5.25 -14.03
C PRO A 234 -2.87 -4.33 -13.14
N TRP A 235 -1.69 -3.98 -13.65
CA TRP A 235 -0.75 -3.06 -13.03
C TRP A 235 -0.13 -2.20 -14.13
N ASN A 236 -0.46 -0.91 -14.13
CA ASN A 236 0.14 0.07 -15.04
C ASN A 236 1.55 0.42 -14.56
N GLN A 237 2.53 -0.35 -15.02
CA GLN A 237 3.91 -0.24 -14.57
C GLN A 237 4.52 1.14 -14.86
N PRO A 238 5.20 1.76 -13.89
CA PRO A 238 5.86 3.03 -14.10
C PRO A 238 6.98 3.05 -15.15
N THR A 239 6.89 4.02 -16.05
CA THR A 239 7.96 4.40 -16.99
C THR A 239 8.63 5.71 -16.61
N VAL A 240 7.90 6.59 -15.92
CA VAL A 240 8.40 7.85 -15.32
C VAL A 240 8.18 7.84 -13.81
N LYS A 241 8.69 8.82 -13.05
CA LYS A 241 8.54 8.90 -11.59
C LYS A 241 7.19 9.45 -11.12
N THR A 242 6.65 10.40 -11.87
CA THR A 242 5.37 11.08 -11.62
C THR A 242 4.69 11.24 -12.99
N PRO A 243 3.35 11.15 -13.10
CA PRO A 243 2.39 10.95 -12.02
C PRO A 243 2.16 9.48 -11.61
N ARG A 244 1.57 9.33 -10.43
CA ARG A 244 1.14 8.08 -9.80
C ARG A 244 -0.33 8.18 -9.44
N THR A 245 -1.00 7.05 -9.43
CA THR A 245 -2.41 6.98 -9.03
C THR A 245 -2.53 6.91 -7.52
N ILE A 246 -3.44 7.71 -6.98
CA ILE A 246 -3.90 7.72 -5.60
C ILE A 246 -5.38 7.38 -5.58
N LYS A 247 -5.82 6.67 -4.54
CA LYS A 247 -7.19 6.21 -4.37
C LYS A 247 -7.75 6.59 -2.99
N GLY A 248 -9.07 6.50 -2.82
CA GLY A 248 -9.74 6.70 -1.52
C GLY A 248 -10.39 8.08 -1.33
N GLY A 249 -9.87 9.12 -2.00
CA GLY A 249 -10.20 10.49 -1.66
C GLY A 249 -9.61 10.89 -0.30
N THR A 250 -9.85 12.12 0.14
CA THR A 250 -9.23 12.64 1.37
C THR A 250 -10.21 13.37 2.28
N TYR A 251 -9.76 13.68 3.49
CA TYR A 251 -10.48 14.47 4.47
C TYR A 251 -10.77 15.91 4.00
N LEU A 252 -10.09 16.41 2.96
CA LEU A 252 -10.30 17.73 2.37
C LEU A 252 -11.22 17.72 1.14
N GLU A 253 -11.55 16.54 0.63
CA GLU A 253 -12.29 16.39 -0.62
C GLU A 253 -13.77 16.05 -0.37
N PRO A 254 -14.66 16.41 -1.31
CA PRO A 254 -16.08 16.09 -1.18
C PRO A 254 -16.36 14.61 -1.39
N ALA A 255 -17.57 14.19 -1.03
CA ALA A 255 -18.06 12.82 -1.17
C ALA A 255 -17.79 12.14 -2.53
N THR A 256 -17.80 12.90 -3.64
CA THR A 256 -17.57 12.36 -4.98
C THR A 256 -16.15 11.88 -5.23
N ALA A 257 -15.15 12.40 -4.51
CA ALA A 257 -13.76 11.93 -4.57
C ALA A 257 -13.55 10.64 -3.77
N ALA A 258 -14.44 10.35 -2.83
CA ALA A 258 -14.44 9.15 -1.98
C ALA A 258 -15.20 7.95 -2.59
N ARG A 259 -15.57 8.00 -3.88
CA ARG A 259 -16.16 6.86 -4.59
C ARG A 259 -15.10 5.79 -4.85
N SER A 260 -15.50 4.53 -4.93
CA SER A 260 -14.58 3.40 -5.15
C SER A 260 -13.76 3.53 -6.44
N ALA A 261 -14.39 4.05 -7.51
CA ALA A 261 -13.74 4.23 -8.81
C ALA A 261 -12.90 5.51 -8.92
N ALA A 262 -13.09 6.49 -8.02
CA ALA A 262 -12.44 7.78 -8.13
C ALA A 262 -10.91 7.65 -8.11
N ARG A 263 -10.25 8.47 -8.92
CA ARG A 263 -8.80 8.44 -9.12
C ARG A 263 -8.26 9.83 -8.84
N LEU A 264 -7.17 9.92 -8.10
CA LEU A 264 -6.41 11.16 -7.92
C LEU A 264 -5.04 11.01 -8.57
N LYS A 265 -4.64 12.03 -9.33
CA LYS A 265 -3.33 12.13 -9.98
C LYS A 265 -2.36 12.85 -9.05
N SER A 266 -1.20 12.26 -8.76
CA SER A 266 -0.15 12.95 -8.02
C SER A 266 0.46 14.10 -8.80
N ASP A 267 0.84 15.17 -8.10
CA ASP A 267 1.45 16.36 -8.70
C ASP A 267 2.86 16.61 -8.16
N GLU A 268 3.80 16.96 -9.03
CA GLU A 268 5.19 17.30 -8.63
C GLU A 268 5.24 18.58 -7.78
N SER A 269 4.24 19.46 -7.94
CA SER A 269 4.12 20.68 -7.15
C SER A 269 3.90 20.42 -5.66
N TRP A 270 3.53 19.20 -5.26
CA TRP A 270 3.31 18.83 -3.86
C TRP A 270 4.55 18.90 -2.97
N ASN A 271 5.72 19.09 -3.58
CA ASN A 271 6.96 19.27 -2.87
C ASN A 271 7.56 20.67 -3.08
N ASN A 272 6.80 21.62 -3.64
CA ASN A 272 7.33 22.93 -4.00
C ASN A 272 7.73 23.78 -2.79
N ARG A 273 6.99 23.67 -1.67
CA ARG A 273 7.28 24.39 -0.43
C ARG A 273 8.25 23.67 0.52
N ASP A 274 8.86 22.54 0.14
CA ASP A 274 9.91 21.94 0.97
C ASP A 274 11.12 22.88 1.06
N PRO A 275 11.50 23.34 2.27
CA PRO A 275 12.60 24.28 2.46
C PRO A 275 13.99 23.66 2.24
N GLN A 276 14.10 22.33 2.09
CA GLN A 276 15.38 21.64 1.86
C GLN A 276 15.97 21.93 0.47
N ILE A 277 17.30 22.03 0.41
CA ILE A 277 18.06 22.18 -0.85
C ILE A 277 19.11 21.06 -0.94
N PRO A 278 18.98 20.10 -1.89
CA PRO A 278 17.84 19.90 -2.78
C PRO A 278 16.57 19.47 -2.01
N ARG A 279 15.39 19.68 -2.62
CA ARG A 279 14.11 19.21 -2.06
C ARG A 279 14.15 17.71 -1.79
N SER A 280 13.49 17.30 -0.72
CA SER A 280 13.45 15.92 -0.25
C SER A 280 12.78 15.02 -1.27
N LYS A 281 13.36 13.84 -1.51
CA LYS A 281 12.68 12.76 -2.25
C LYS A 281 11.69 11.98 -1.38
N TRP A 282 11.67 12.23 -0.08
CA TRP A 282 10.94 11.45 0.92
C TRP A 282 9.57 12.03 1.27
N TRP A 283 9.47 13.36 1.17
CA TRP A 283 8.34 14.11 1.71
C TRP A 283 7.71 14.96 0.61
N ASN A 284 6.42 15.23 0.78
CA ASN A 284 5.62 16.15 0.00
C ASN A 284 5.04 17.18 0.98
N ALA A 285 5.70 18.33 1.11
CA ALA A 285 5.32 19.38 2.06
C ALA A 285 3.89 19.91 1.87
N ASP A 286 3.31 19.73 0.69
CA ASP A 286 2.02 20.28 0.28
C ASP A 286 0.94 19.21 0.09
N ALA A 287 1.21 17.97 0.52
CA ALA A 287 0.27 16.85 0.45
C ALA A 287 0.08 16.14 1.81
N PRO A 288 -0.35 16.85 2.87
CA PRO A 288 -0.62 16.26 4.19
C PRO A 288 -1.78 15.26 4.19
N PHE A 289 -2.51 15.21 3.08
CA PHE A 289 -3.67 14.38 2.87
C PHE A 289 -3.36 13.07 2.13
N ILE A 290 -2.07 12.73 1.93
CA ILE A 290 -1.67 11.49 1.25
C ILE A 290 -0.88 10.59 2.18
N GLY A 291 -1.39 9.37 2.37
CA GLY A 291 -0.75 8.26 3.08
C GLY A 291 -0.67 7.00 2.22
N PHE A 292 -0.71 5.84 2.86
CA PHE A 292 -0.73 4.55 2.16
C PHE A 292 -1.17 3.40 3.06
N ARG A 293 -1.52 2.28 2.43
CA ARG A 293 -1.60 0.95 3.07
C ARG A 293 -0.76 -0.06 2.31
N ILE A 294 -0.53 -1.22 2.93
CA ILE A 294 0.29 -2.29 2.35
C ILE A 294 -0.53 -3.52 2.01
N VAL A 295 -0.04 -4.30 1.05
CA VAL A 295 -0.54 -5.63 0.71
C VAL A 295 0.57 -6.67 0.75
N ARG A 296 0.16 -7.92 0.91
CA ARG A 296 1.01 -9.12 0.87
C ARG A 296 0.38 -10.15 -0.08
N PRO A 297 1.05 -10.53 -1.18
CA PRO A 297 0.52 -11.57 -2.06
C PRO A 297 0.49 -12.94 -1.36
N VAL A 298 -0.50 -13.79 -1.69
CA VAL A 298 -0.55 -15.16 -1.14
C VAL A 298 0.70 -15.95 -1.50
N LYS A 299 1.03 -15.96 -2.78
CA LYS A 299 2.28 -16.53 -3.26
C LYS A 299 3.39 -15.50 -3.05
N GLN A 300 4.27 -15.78 -2.10
CA GLN A 300 5.46 -14.97 -1.88
C GLN A 300 6.44 -15.14 -3.05
N PRO A 301 7.03 -14.04 -3.57
CA PRO A 301 8.08 -14.13 -4.57
C PRO A 301 9.33 -14.78 -3.96
N SER A 302 10.17 -15.36 -4.81
CA SER A 302 11.54 -15.69 -4.45
C SER A 302 12.32 -14.41 -4.11
N LYS A 303 13.45 -14.55 -3.42
CA LYS A 303 14.33 -13.42 -3.11
C LYS A 303 14.75 -12.65 -4.36
N ALA A 304 15.11 -13.36 -5.43
CA ALA A 304 15.53 -12.73 -6.70
C ALA A 304 14.39 -11.92 -7.35
N GLU A 305 13.15 -12.43 -7.30
CA GLU A 305 11.97 -11.72 -7.79
C GLU A 305 11.64 -10.49 -6.92
N ALA A 306 11.76 -10.60 -5.59
CA ALA A 306 11.57 -9.49 -4.67
C ALA A 306 12.62 -8.38 -4.88
N ASP A 307 13.90 -8.76 -5.00
CA ASP A 307 14.99 -7.83 -5.25
C ASP A 307 14.80 -7.12 -6.60
N LYS A 308 14.40 -7.87 -7.64
CA LYS A 308 14.06 -7.30 -8.95
C LYS A 308 12.89 -6.33 -8.86
N PHE A 309 11.83 -6.69 -8.13
CA PHE A 309 10.68 -5.82 -7.95
C PHE A 309 11.09 -4.47 -7.34
N PHE A 310 11.85 -4.49 -6.24
CA PHE A 310 12.32 -3.24 -5.61
C PHE A 310 13.27 -2.47 -6.52
N ALA A 311 14.13 -3.16 -7.28
CA ALA A 311 14.97 -2.49 -8.27
C ALA A 311 14.14 -1.75 -9.34
N ASP A 312 13.07 -2.38 -9.84
CA ASP A 312 12.24 -1.83 -10.91
C ASP A 312 11.35 -0.65 -10.43
N VAL A 313 10.84 -0.69 -9.20
CA VAL A 313 9.90 0.33 -8.67
C VAL A 313 10.58 1.42 -7.82
N ILE A 314 11.80 1.18 -7.33
CA ILE A 314 12.56 2.12 -6.50
C ILE A 314 13.84 2.53 -7.22
N ASP A 315 14.75 1.58 -7.44
CA ASP A 315 16.14 1.88 -7.79
C ASP A 315 16.26 2.47 -9.21
N LYS A 316 15.38 2.05 -10.13
CA LYS A 316 15.25 2.59 -11.50
C LYS A 316 15.03 4.11 -11.54
N PHE A 317 14.41 4.69 -10.51
CA PHE A 317 14.07 6.11 -10.46
C PHE A 317 15.02 6.92 -9.56
N VAL A 318 16.11 6.32 -9.07
CA VAL A 318 17.12 7.04 -8.29
C VAL A 318 17.76 8.12 -9.16
N GLY A 319 17.70 9.37 -8.69
CA GLY A 319 18.24 10.54 -9.41
C GLY A 319 17.27 11.17 -10.41
N ALA A 320 16.14 10.54 -10.73
CA ALA A 320 15.07 11.17 -11.49
C ALA A 320 14.44 12.28 -10.64
N ARG A 321 14.44 13.52 -11.16
CA ARG A 321 13.76 14.64 -10.53
C ARG A 321 12.31 14.62 -10.98
#